data_AF-A0A1W9SDU7-F1
#
_entry.id   AF-A0A1W9SDU7-F1
#
_cell.length_a   1.000
_cell.length_b   1.000
_cell.length_c   1.000
_cell.angle_alpha   90.00
_cell.angle_beta   90.00
_cell.angle_gamma   90.00
#
_symmetry.space_group_name_H-M   'P 1'
#
loop_
_entity.id
_entity.type
_entity.pdbx_description
1 polymer ?
#
loop_
_entity_poly.entity_id
_entity_poly.type
_entity_poly.pdbx_seq_one_letter_code
_entity_poly.pdbx_strand_id
1 'polypeptide(L)'
;MKAKINAMLLLILIVILPLRIVPTDGDSSHTNIGAFGGFGQYAQISRGCEGQIVDKDKIPFSEFGICIDHKTQSPLRYGIQASYFTFKELTEHWDEEQAYEIKTSSTENIIAAHPYANFEWKHFAFGFGFLFTNHTLLFSGDADEDIAKGMTSIYVRGGSLNKIYVDFSLSHMPPLLSGDNFRMGVGHRYPNFDLWGGIGYGMYDSIGLLFRSKLHLQKNLSLDIYSRFNEAARIYEYTVNMGLTYRFNK
;
A
#
# COMPACT_ATOMS: atom_id res chain seq x y z
N MET A 1 18.17 -12.98 -32.08
CA MET A 1 16.94 -12.32 -32.60
C MET A 1 15.99 -12.10 -31.41
N LYS A 2 15.81 -10.86 -30.92
CA LYS A 2 14.97 -10.58 -29.73
C LYS A 2 13.53 -10.33 -30.16
N ALA A 3 12.59 -11.18 -29.75
CA ALA A 3 11.18 -10.97 -30.03
C ALA A 3 10.62 -9.79 -29.21
N LYS A 4 10.29 -8.68 -29.87
CA LYS A 4 9.46 -7.62 -29.27
C LYS A 4 8.03 -8.14 -29.18
N ILE A 5 7.66 -8.72 -28.03
CA ILE A 5 6.26 -8.97 -27.71
C ILE A 5 5.60 -7.59 -27.56
N ASN A 6 4.73 -7.23 -28.50
CA ASN A 6 4.04 -5.93 -28.49
C ASN A 6 3.16 -5.85 -27.23
N ALA A 7 3.45 -4.90 -26.34
CA ALA A 7 2.69 -4.69 -25.11
C ALA A 7 1.18 -4.48 -25.36
N MET A 8 0.83 -3.89 -26.51
CA MET A 8 -0.53 -3.76 -27.03
C MET A 8 -1.26 -5.10 -27.16
N LEU A 9 -0.57 -6.19 -27.53
CA LEU A 9 -1.17 -7.51 -27.70
C LEU A 9 -1.48 -8.19 -26.35
N LEU A 10 -0.67 -7.90 -25.32
CA LEU A 10 -0.94 -8.29 -23.93
C LEU A 10 -2.16 -7.53 -23.38
N LEU A 11 -2.25 -6.23 -23.68
CA LEU A 11 -3.38 -5.39 -23.28
C LEU A 11 -4.71 -5.88 -23.90
N ILE A 12 -4.69 -6.25 -25.18
CA ILE A 12 -5.85 -6.79 -25.90
C ILE A 12 -6.29 -8.14 -25.33
N LEU A 13 -5.36 -9.02 -24.92
CA LEU A 13 -5.68 -10.30 -24.29
C LEU A 13 -6.39 -10.14 -22.92
N ILE A 14 -6.14 -9.06 -22.18
CA ILE A 14 -6.82 -8.76 -20.91
C ILE A 14 -8.29 -8.35 -21.14
N VAL A 15 -8.61 -7.77 -22.31
CA VAL A 15 -9.95 -7.22 -22.62
C VAL A 15 -10.94 -8.29 -23.13
N ILE A 16 -10.47 -9.42 -23.67
CA ILE A 16 -11.31 -10.35 -24.47
C ILE A 16 -11.73 -11.63 -23.68
N LEU A 17 -11.52 -11.69 -22.35
CA LEU A 17 -11.98 -12.84 -21.55
C LEU A 17 -13.52 -12.81 -21.33
N PRO A 18 -14.25 -13.90 -21.67
CA PRO A 18 -15.71 -13.88 -21.77
C PRO A 18 -16.42 -13.65 -20.43
N LEU A 19 -17.21 -12.57 -20.39
CA LEU A 19 -18.01 -12.13 -19.24
C LEU A 19 -19.16 -13.09 -18.94
N ARG A 20 -19.10 -13.79 -17.80
CA ARG A 20 -20.26 -14.47 -17.19
C ARG A 20 -20.47 -13.98 -15.76
N ILE A 21 -21.74 -13.85 -15.35
CA ILE A 21 -22.33 -13.50 -14.03
C ILE A 21 -23.64 -14.33 -13.91
N VAL A 22 -24.15 -14.88 -12.79
CA VAL A 22 -23.65 -15.37 -11.48
C VAL A 22 -22.94 -14.39 -10.51
N PRO A 23 -23.58 -13.91 -9.42
CA PRO A 23 -22.91 -13.48 -8.18
C PRO A 23 -22.33 -14.66 -7.39
N THR A 24 -21.24 -14.48 -6.64
CA THR A 24 -20.81 -15.44 -5.60
C THR A 24 -21.27 -14.98 -4.23
N ASP A 25 -22.14 -15.78 -3.60
CA ASP A 25 -22.62 -15.55 -2.24
C ASP A 25 -21.49 -15.68 -1.20
N GLY A 26 -21.68 -15.01 -0.06
CA GLY A 26 -20.63 -14.80 0.95
C GLY A 26 -20.15 -16.04 1.71
N ASP A 27 -20.71 -17.21 1.43
CA ASP A 27 -20.46 -18.47 2.16
C ASP A 27 -19.38 -19.36 1.50
N SER A 28 -18.92 -19.04 0.28
CA SER A 28 -17.90 -19.84 -0.42
C SER A 28 -16.47 -19.47 -0.01
N SER A 29 -15.66 -20.48 0.32
CA SER A 29 -14.22 -20.33 0.48
C SER A 29 -13.55 -19.95 -0.84
N HIS A 30 -12.62 -19.00 -0.79
CA HIS A 30 -11.94 -18.49 -1.98
C HIS A 30 -10.51 -18.04 -1.66
N THR A 31 -9.64 -18.10 -2.66
CA THR A 31 -8.29 -17.52 -2.61
C THR A 31 -8.25 -16.31 -3.53
N ASN A 32 -7.77 -15.16 -3.07
CA ASN A 32 -7.42 -14.04 -3.94
C ASN A 32 -5.91 -14.01 -4.15
N ILE A 33 -5.49 -13.69 -5.37
CA ILE A 33 -4.10 -13.36 -5.72
C ILE A 33 -4.12 -11.99 -6.37
N GLY A 34 -3.33 -11.05 -5.84
CA GLY A 34 -3.23 -9.69 -6.35
C GLY A 34 -1.80 -9.29 -6.67
N ALA A 35 -1.65 -8.43 -7.67
CA ALA A 35 -0.39 -7.75 -8.00
C ALA A 35 -0.65 -6.24 -8.14
N PHE A 36 0.23 -5.43 -7.57
CA PHE A 36 0.07 -4.00 -7.34
C PHE A 36 1.34 -3.28 -7.76
N GLY A 37 1.21 -2.08 -8.32
CA GLY A 37 2.31 -1.23 -8.73
C GLY A 37 1.95 0.24 -8.60
N GLY A 38 2.88 1.04 -8.11
CA GLY A 38 2.62 2.44 -7.79
C GLY A 38 3.87 3.28 -7.71
N PHE A 39 3.65 4.58 -7.56
CA PHE A 39 4.69 5.58 -7.42
C PHE A 39 4.17 6.75 -6.59
N GLY A 40 5.09 7.49 -6.01
CA GLY A 40 4.78 8.66 -5.20
C GLY A 40 6.00 9.48 -4.87
N GLN A 41 5.79 10.45 -3.99
CA GLN A 41 6.85 11.19 -3.31
C GLN A 41 6.36 11.57 -1.90
N TYR A 42 7.27 11.59 -0.95
CA TYR A 42 7.04 12.16 0.38
C TYR A 42 8.04 13.29 0.67
N ALA A 43 7.76 14.06 1.72
CA ALA A 43 8.66 15.11 2.19
C ALA A 43 9.51 14.55 3.35
N GLN A 44 10.83 14.54 3.18
CA GLN A 44 11.76 14.30 4.28
C GLN A 44 12.14 15.65 4.88
N ILE A 45 11.75 15.91 6.13
CA ILE A 45 11.84 17.25 6.74
C ILE A 45 12.71 17.19 7.99
N SER A 46 13.94 17.69 7.87
CA SER A 46 14.90 17.79 8.97
C SER A 46 14.57 19.02 9.83
N ARG A 47 14.39 18.80 11.13
CA ARG A 47 14.09 19.86 12.11
C ARG A 47 15.24 20.04 13.10
N GLY A 48 15.54 21.29 13.40
CA GLY A 48 16.49 21.66 14.45
C GLY A 48 15.92 21.44 15.85
N CYS A 49 16.75 21.62 16.87
CA CYS A 49 16.37 21.41 18.28
C CYS A 49 15.20 22.29 18.77
N GLU A 50 14.91 23.40 18.09
CA GLU A 50 13.80 24.32 18.41
C GLU A 50 12.55 24.03 17.54
N GLY A 51 12.57 22.94 16.76
CA GLY A 51 11.48 22.54 15.86
C GLY A 51 11.42 23.29 14.53
N GLN A 52 12.33 24.24 14.29
CA GLN A 52 12.46 24.93 13.00
C GLN A 52 12.86 23.95 11.90
N ILE A 53 12.28 24.13 10.70
CA ILE A 53 12.68 23.36 9.51
C ILE A 53 14.07 23.85 9.10
N VAL A 54 15.06 22.96 9.16
CA VAL A 54 16.44 23.22 8.73
C VAL A 54 16.60 22.81 7.27
N ASP A 55 16.01 21.67 6.89
CA ASP A 55 16.11 21.13 5.54
C ASP A 55 14.82 20.41 5.11
N LYS A 56 14.63 20.24 3.79
CA LYS A 56 13.45 19.56 3.24
C LYS A 56 13.66 18.96 1.84
N ASP A 57 13.70 17.64 1.79
CA ASP A 57 13.85 16.89 0.55
C ASP A 57 12.55 16.32 0.01
N LYS A 58 12.55 16.07 -1.30
CA LYS A 58 11.51 15.29 -1.99
C LYS A 58 12.09 13.93 -2.31
N ILE A 59 11.58 12.89 -1.66
CA ILE A 59 12.02 11.52 -1.91
C ILE A 59 10.99 10.83 -2.82
N PRO A 60 11.23 10.78 -4.15
CA PRO A 60 10.39 9.99 -5.04
C PRO A 60 10.65 8.50 -4.82
N PHE A 61 9.57 7.72 -4.90
CA PHE A 61 9.64 6.27 -4.79
C PHE A 61 8.77 5.58 -5.84
N SER A 62 9.11 4.33 -6.11
CA SER A 62 8.25 3.37 -6.82
C SER A 62 8.11 2.10 -6.00
N GLU A 63 6.93 1.49 -6.04
CA GLU A 63 6.62 0.27 -5.30
C GLU A 63 6.00 -0.80 -6.21
N PHE A 64 6.29 -2.05 -5.89
CA PHE A 64 5.62 -3.23 -6.43
C PHE A 64 5.19 -4.13 -5.27
N GLY A 65 4.00 -4.70 -5.35
CA GLY A 65 3.47 -5.58 -4.31
C GLY A 65 2.73 -6.78 -4.88
N ILE A 66 2.75 -7.88 -4.13
CA ILE A 66 1.89 -9.04 -4.37
C ILE A 66 1.14 -9.38 -3.09
N CYS A 67 -0.09 -9.87 -3.20
CA CYS A 67 -0.82 -10.44 -2.08
C CYS A 67 -1.40 -11.81 -2.45
N ILE A 68 -1.40 -12.72 -1.49
CA ILE A 68 -2.15 -13.97 -1.57
C ILE A 68 -2.91 -14.10 -0.26
N ASP A 69 -4.25 -14.17 -0.35
CA ASP A 69 -5.10 -14.36 0.82
C ASP A 69 -6.16 -15.43 0.57
N HIS A 70 -6.51 -16.16 1.62
CA HIS A 70 -7.50 -17.21 1.60
C HIS A 70 -8.58 -16.94 2.63
N LYS A 71 -9.83 -16.89 2.17
CA LYS A 71 -11.03 -16.85 2.99
C LYS A 71 -11.57 -18.26 3.15
N THR A 72 -11.69 -18.70 4.39
CA THR A 72 -12.39 -19.95 4.72
C THR A 72 -13.91 -19.72 4.73
N GLN A 73 -14.70 -20.79 4.85
CA GLN A 73 -16.15 -20.70 5.14
C GLN A 73 -16.44 -20.14 6.56
N SER A 74 -15.44 -20.16 7.43
CA SER A 74 -15.51 -19.58 8.78
C SER A 74 -15.21 -18.06 8.72
N PRO A 75 -15.35 -17.29 9.82
CA PRO A 75 -14.93 -15.89 9.83
C PRO A 75 -13.43 -15.69 9.50
N LEU A 76 -12.58 -16.71 9.61
CA LEU A 76 -11.15 -16.62 9.32
C LEU A 76 -10.83 -16.34 7.83
N ARG A 77 -10.05 -15.27 7.60
CA ARG A 77 -9.20 -15.02 6.43
C ARG A 77 -7.75 -15.02 6.90
N TYR A 78 -6.82 -15.54 6.11
CA TYR A 78 -5.39 -15.41 6.35
C TYR A 78 -4.65 -15.19 5.04
N GLY A 79 -3.46 -14.59 5.08
CA GLY A 79 -2.71 -14.33 3.87
C GLY A 79 -1.29 -13.87 4.14
N ILE A 80 -0.58 -13.63 3.05
CA ILE A 80 0.72 -12.98 3.03
C ILE A 80 0.73 -11.90 1.95
N GLN A 81 1.32 -10.77 2.27
CA GLN A 81 1.64 -9.71 1.34
C GLN A 81 3.16 -9.63 1.24
N ALA A 82 3.70 -9.34 0.06
CA ALA A 82 5.10 -8.98 -0.11
C ALA A 82 5.17 -7.68 -0.91
N SER A 83 6.15 -6.84 -0.62
CA SER A 83 6.36 -5.58 -1.33
C SER A 83 7.83 -5.28 -1.49
N TYR A 84 8.14 -4.61 -2.59
CA TYR A 84 9.46 -4.13 -2.97
C TYR A 84 9.34 -2.64 -3.27
N PHE A 85 10.19 -1.84 -2.65
CA PHE A 85 10.23 -0.40 -2.74
C PHE A 85 11.59 0.01 -3.26
N THR A 86 11.61 1.01 -4.14
CA THR A 86 12.83 1.68 -4.58
C THR A 86 12.67 3.16 -4.32
N PHE A 87 13.56 3.71 -3.48
CA PHE A 87 13.68 5.14 -3.22
C PHE A 87 14.82 5.70 -4.04
N LYS A 88 14.71 6.96 -4.44
CA LYS A 88 15.81 7.70 -5.05
C LYS A 88 16.03 8.96 -4.25
N GLU A 89 16.96 8.89 -3.32
CA GLU A 89 17.41 10.08 -2.62
C GLU A 89 18.35 10.84 -3.55
N LEU A 90 18.22 12.17 -3.52
CA LEU A 90 19.19 13.09 -4.09
C LEU A 90 19.82 13.78 -2.89
N THR A 91 20.95 13.27 -2.44
CA THR A 91 21.69 13.89 -1.35
C THR A 91 22.50 15.03 -1.94
N GLU A 92 22.19 16.24 -1.52
CA GLU A 92 23.00 17.42 -1.83
C GLU A 92 24.04 17.54 -0.72
N HIS A 93 25.32 17.41 -1.09
CA HIS A 93 26.44 17.61 -0.17
C HIS A 93 27.26 18.81 -0.62
N TRP A 94 27.47 19.72 0.31
CA TRP A 94 28.41 20.81 0.15
C TRP A 94 29.83 20.27 0.35
N ASP A 95 30.61 20.22 -0.73
CA ASP A 95 32.02 19.87 -0.66
C ASP A 95 32.82 21.14 -0.28
N GLU A 96 33.26 21.22 0.99
CA GLU A 96 34.09 22.33 1.47
C GLU A 96 35.45 22.42 0.75
N GLU A 97 35.99 21.30 0.25
CA GLU A 97 37.28 21.27 -0.45
C GLU A 97 37.17 21.81 -1.88
N GLN A 98 36.01 21.61 -2.53
CA GLN A 98 35.79 22.02 -3.92
C GLN A 98 34.86 23.23 -4.11
N ALA A 99 34.23 23.72 -3.02
CA ALA A 99 33.35 24.90 -3.00
C ALA A 99 32.18 24.85 -4.02
N TYR A 100 31.70 23.65 -4.34
CA TYR A 100 30.49 23.42 -5.13
C TYR A 100 29.66 22.27 -4.57
N GLU A 101 28.39 22.25 -4.97
CA GLU A 101 27.40 21.27 -4.53
C GLU A 101 27.51 19.96 -5.33
N ILE A 102 27.84 18.86 -4.67
CA ILE A 102 27.82 17.52 -5.26
C ILE A 102 26.45 16.91 -5.01
N LYS A 103 25.72 16.61 -6.09
CA LYS A 103 24.46 15.86 -6.03
C LYS A 103 24.76 14.38 -6.22
N THR A 104 24.83 13.62 -5.13
CA THR A 104 24.88 12.16 -5.17
C THR A 104 23.45 11.62 -5.25
N SER A 105 23.22 10.61 -6.10
CA SER A 105 21.95 9.88 -6.10
C SER A 105 22.17 8.51 -5.49
N SER A 106 21.56 8.27 -4.34
CA SER A 106 21.45 6.94 -3.75
C SER A 106 20.27 6.20 -4.39
N THR A 107 20.22 4.88 -4.23
CA THR A 107 19.02 4.10 -4.55
C THR A 107 18.86 2.99 -3.53
N GLU A 108 18.04 3.25 -2.52
CA GLU A 108 17.71 2.28 -1.48
C GLU A 108 16.61 1.33 -1.95
N ASN A 109 16.71 0.05 -1.58
CA ASN A 109 15.77 -0.99 -1.99
C ASN A 109 15.24 -1.75 -0.76
N ILE A 110 14.01 -1.46 -0.38
CA ILE A 110 13.36 -2.09 0.78
C ILE A 110 12.50 -3.26 0.30
N ILE A 111 12.64 -4.41 0.95
CA ILE A 111 11.78 -5.58 0.83
C ILE A 111 10.98 -5.69 2.13
N ALA A 112 9.69 -5.98 1.99
CA ALA A 112 8.81 -6.25 3.12
C ALA A 112 7.93 -7.48 2.88
N ALA A 113 7.65 -8.22 3.94
CA ALA A 113 6.73 -9.36 3.96
C ALA A 113 5.77 -9.23 5.15
N HIS A 114 4.49 -9.41 4.91
CA HIS A 114 3.41 -9.20 5.88
C HIS A 114 2.45 -10.39 5.90
N PRO A 115 2.76 -11.46 6.65
CA PRO A 115 1.78 -12.48 7.02
C PRO A 115 0.75 -11.92 8.00
N TYR A 116 -0.52 -12.26 7.77
CA TYR A 116 -1.64 -11.77 8.58
C TYR A 116 -2.81 -12.75 8.68
N ALA A 117 -3.62 -12.60 9.72
CA ALA A 117 -4.85 -13.34 9.95
C ALA A 117 -5.95 -12.43 10.50
N ASN A 118 -7.13 -12.51 9.88
CA ASN A 118 -8.30 -11.66 10.15
C ASN A 118 -9.52 -12.52 10.44
N PHE A 119 -10.31 -12.12 11.43
CA PHE A 119 -11.63 -12.68 11.68
C PHE A 119 -12.69 -11.69 11.19
N GLU A 120 -13.38 -12.06 10.11
CA GLU A 120 -14.34 -11.24 9.40
C GLU A 120 -15.77 -11.77 9.59
N TRP A 121 -16.56 -11.05 10.39
CA TRP A 121 -18.02 -11.22 10.48
C TRP A 121 -18.75 -10.13 9.66
N LYS A 122 -20.07 -10.30 9.52
CA LYS A 122 -20.96 -9.42 8.76
C LYS A 122 -20.96 -7.94 9.21
N HIS A 123 -20.72 -7.70 10.50
CA HIS A 123 -20.81 -6.36 11.13
C HIS A 123 -19.55 -5.93 11.89
N PHE A 124 -18.55 -6.80 11.99
CA PHE A 124 -17.30 -6.54 12.69
C PHE A 124 -16.17 -7.34 12.02
N ALA A 125 -14.96 -6.80 12.04
CA ALA A 125 -13.76 -7.62 11.85
C ALA A 125 -12.65 -7.14 12.77
N PHE A 126 -11.78 -8.06 13.16
CA PHE A 126 -10.48 -7.74 13.72
C PHE A 126 -9.40 -8.54 13.00
N GLY A 127 -8.18 -8.04 13.01
CA GLY A 127 -7.05 -8.62 12.30
C GLY A 127 -5.73 -8.30 12.97
N PHE A 128 -4.79 -9.20 12.78
CA PHE A 128 -3.45 -9.14 13.35
C PHE A 128 -2.44 -9.73 12.35
N GLY A 129 -1.20 -9.31 12.43
CA GLY A 129 -0.13 -9.81 11.57
C GLY A 129 1.22 -9.21 11.94
N PHE A 130 2.27 -9.63 11.27
CA PHE A 130 3.63 -9.14 11.50
C PHE A 130 4.21 -8.62 10.19
N LEU A 131 4.73 -7.40 10.19
CA LEU A 131 5.50 -6.81 9.10
C LEU A 131 6.97 -7.09 9.34
N PHE A 132 7.58 -7.93 8.48
CA PHE A 132 9.02 -8.14 8.41
C PHE A 132 9.59 -7.28 7.27
N THR A 133 10.73 -6.65 7.50
CA THR A 133 11.41 -5.81 6.50
C THR A 133 12.90 -5.75 6.78
N ASN A 134 13.71 -5.47 5.75
CA ASN A 134 15.15 -5.25 5.87
C ASN A 134 15.54 -3.80 6.25
N HIS A 135 14.60 -2.86 6.37
CA HIS A 135 14.86 -1.47 6.78
C HIS A 135 13.83 -0.98 7.81
N THR A 136 14.17 0.07 8.57
CA THR A 136 13.29 0.61 9.63
C THR A 136 12.21 1.53 9.04
N LEU A 137 11.06 0.96 8.62
CA LEU A 137 9.96 1.68 7.93
C LEU A 137 9.18 2.73 8.76
N LEU A 138 9.54 3.02 10.01
CA LEU A 138 8.63 3.74 10.92
C LEU A 138 9.21 4.77 11.89
N PHE A 139 10.52 4.78 12.12
CA PHE A 139 11.14 5.74 13.02
C PHE A 139 12.51 6.13 12.46
N SER A 140 12.61 7.35 11.94
CA SER A 140 13.84 7.99 11.47
C SER A 140 14.69 8.48 12.66
N GLY A 141 15.08 7.56 13.52
CA GLY A 141 16.02 7.78 14.61
C GLY A 141 16.96 6.58 14.70
N ASP A 142 18.15 6.80 15.25
CA ASP A 142 19.34 5.93 15.22
C ASP A 142 19.17 4.60 15.99
N ALA A 143 18.19 3.79 15.61
CA ALA A 143 17.99 2.45 16.12
C ALA A 143 18.82 1.48 15.27
N ASP A 144 19.76 0.78 15.90
CA ASP A 144 20.73 -0.15 15.27
C ASP A 144 20.15 -0.96 14.11
N GLU A 145 20.92 -1.05 13.01
CA GLU A 145 20.51 -1.70 11.75
C GLU A 145 20.39 -3.23 11.86
N ASP A 146 21.08 -3.85 12.82
CA ASP A 146 21.28 -5.30 12.92
C ASP A 146 20.05 -6.12 13.40
N ILE A 147 18.93 -5.47 13.73
CA ILE A 147 17.68 -6.16 14.06
C ILE A 147 16.69 -5.97 12.92
N ALA A 148 16.31 -7.08 12.27
CA ALA A 148 15.15 -7.14 11.38
C ALA A 148 13.87 -6.79 12.18
N LYS A 149 13.51 -5.49 12.20
CA LYS A 149 12.47 -4.93 13.06
C LYS A 149 11.07 -5.36 12.60
N GLY A 150 10.67 -6.53 13.08
CA GLY A 150 9.30 -7.01 13.00
C GLY A 150 8.35 -6.06 13.71
N MET A 151 7.36 -5.49 12.99
CA MET A 151 6.29 -4.70 13.59
C MET A 151 4.98 -5.50 13.63
N THR A 152 4.26 -5.41 14.74
CA THR A 152 2.86 -5.85 14.84
C THR A 152 1.92 -4.96 14.03
N SER A 153 1.17 -5.56 13.09
CA SER A 153 0.02 -4.93 12.42
C SER A 153 -1.29 -5.24 13.13
N ILE A 154 -2.24 -4.31 13.09
CA ILE A 154 -3.59 -4.45 13.66
C ILE A 154 -4.62 -3.95 12.64
N TYR A 155 -5.75 -4.63 12.53
CA TYR A 155 -6.90 -4.19 11.74
C TYR A 155 -8.18 -4.30 12.57
N VAL A 156 -9.07 -3.31 12.47
CA VAL A 156 -10.41 -3.34 13.06
C VAL A 156 -11.39 -2.71 12.08
N ARG A 157 -12.58 -3.33 11.92
CA ARG A 157 -13.70 -2.78 11.16
C ARG A 157 -14.98 -2.85 11.96
N GLY A 158 -15.70 -1.74 12.07
CA GLY A 158 -17.10 -1.68 12.51
C GLY A 158 -18.04 -1.50 11.31
N GLY A 159 -19.22 -2.10 11.37
CA GLY A 159 -20.22 -1.99 10.29
C GLY A 159 -20.07 -3.06 9.21
N SER A 160 -20.86 -2.92 8.14
CA SER A 160 -21.06 -4.02 7.19
C SER A 160 -20.43 -3.75 5.84
N LEU A 161 -19.69 -4.74 5.32
CA LEU A 161 -19.09 -4.69 4.00
C LEU A 161 -20.11 -4.55 2.86
N ASN A 162 -21.41 -4.79 3.07
CA ASN A 162 -22.45 -4.63 2.05
C ASN A 162 -23.25 -3.32 2.23
N LYS A 163 -22.79 -2.43 3.12
CA LYS A 163 -23.36 -1.10 3.39
C LYS A 163 -22.18 -0.17 3.70
N ILE A 164 -22.35 0.71 4.69
CA ILE A 164 -21.29 1.54 5.25
C ILE A 164 -20.52 0.73 6.30
N TYR A 165 -19.20 0.88 6.30
CA TYR A 165 -18.30 0.43 7.35
C TYR A 165 -17.29 1.52 7.69
N VAL A 166 -16.79 1.49 8.92
CA VAL A 166 -15.63 2.26 9.38
C VAL A 166 -14.50 1.27 9.60
N ASP A 167 -13.30 1.57 9.12
CA ASP A 167 -12.11 0.77 9.45
C ASP A 167 -10.94 1.60 9.97
N PHE A 168 -10.14 0.92 10.77
CA PHE A 168 -8.90 1.36 11.37
C PHE A 168 -7.85 0.29 11.05
N SER A 169 -6.65 0.69 10.64
CA SER A 169 -5.53 -0.24 10.61
C SER A 169 -4.19 0.40 10.92
N LEU A 170 -3.38 -0.35 11.65
CA LEU A 170 -1.95 -0.16 11.78
C LEU A 170 -1.26 -1.15 10.84
N SER A 171 -0.60 -0.65 9.79
CA SER A 171 0.35 -1.37 8.93
C SER A 171 -0.19 -2.66 8.28
N HIS A 172 -1.37 -2.58 7.66
CA HIS A 172 -2.15 -3.76 7.22
C HIS A 172 -2.73 -3.64 5.80
N MET A 173 -2.13 -2.86 4.90
CA MET A 173 -2.62 -2.72 3.52
C MET A 173 -1.57 -3.04 2.46
N PRO A 174 -1.91 -3.75 1.38
CA PRO A 174 -1.07 -3.85 0.21
C PRO A 174 -1.33 -2.66 -0.74
N PRO A 175 -0.28 -2.09 -1.35
CA PRO A 175 1.13 -2.20 -0.95
C PRO A 175 1.41 -1.34 0.29
N LEU A 176 2.42 -1.75 1.07
CA LEU A 176 2.56 -1.35 2.48
C LEU A 176 2.92 0.13 2.67
N LEU A 177 3.61 0.74 1.69
CA LEU A 177 4.05 2.14 1.79
C LEU A 177 2.98 3.13 1.27
N SER A 178 2.31 2.79 0.17
CA SER A 178 1.04 3.44 -0.18
C SER A 178 0.05 3.40 0.98
N GLY A 179 -0.18 2.21 1.56
CA GLY A 179 -1.28 1.91 2.47
C GLY A 179 -1.33 2.66 3.80
N ASP A 180 -0.32 3.50 4.08
CA ASP A 180 -0.01 4.16 5.36
C ASP A 180 0.18 3.20 6.55
N ASN A 181 1.15 3.51 7.42
CA ASN A 181 1.40 2.71 8.63
C ASN A 181 0.25 2.85 9.64
N PHE A 182 -0.53 3.93 9.58
CA PHE A 182 -1.74 4.17 10.34
C PHE A 182 -2.80 4.73 9.39
N ARG A 183 -4.02 4.19 9.42
CA ARG A 183 -5.16 4.82 8.73
C ARG A 183 -6.48 4.58 9.42
N MET A 184 -7.40 5.52 9.22
CA MET A 184 -8.79 5.45 9.68
C MET A 184 -9.70 6.06 8.61
N GLY A 185 -10.84 5.42 8.33
CA GLY A 185 -11.75 5.94 7.30
C GLY A 185 -13.08 5.20 7.20
N VAL A 186 -13.91 5.67 6.28
CA VAL A 186 -15.25 5.18 6.01
C VAL A 186 -15.32 4.63 4.59
N GLY A 187 -15.93 3.46 4.42
CA GLY A 187 -16.14 2.86 3.11
C GLY A 187 -17.57 2.40 2.86
N HIS A 188 -17.87 2.19 1.59
CA HIS A 188 -19.15 1.68 1.10
C HIS A 188 -18.93 0.74 -0.09
N ARG A 189 -19.68 -0.36 -0.14
CA ARG A 189 -19.69 -1.31 -1.26
C ARG A 189 -20.94 -1.16 -2.10
N TYR A 190 -20.74 -0.82 -3.37
CA TYR A 190 -21.74 -0.94 -4.42
C TYR A 190 -21.54 -2.27 -5.17
N PRO A 191 -22.55 -2.81 -5.89
CA PRO A 191 -22.47 -4.14 -6.51
C PRO A 191 -21.27 -4.36 -7.44
N ASN A 192 -20.79 -3.31 -8.10
CA ASN A 192 -19.68 -3.37 -9.06
C ASN A 192 -18.44 -2.58 -8.60
N PHE A 193 -18.45 -2.01 -7.39
CA PHE A 193 -17.52 -0.94 -7.02
C PHE A 193 -17.45 -0.73 -5.50
N ASP A 194 -16.26 -0.84 -4.88
CA ASP A 194 -16.05 -0.37 -3.50
C ASP A 194 -15.44 1.02 -3.49
N LEU A 195 -15.94 1.88 -2.60
CA LEU A 195 -15.29 3.12 -2.20
C LEU A 195 -14.83 3.06 -0.75
N TRP A 196 -13.74 3.77 -0.48
CA TRP A 196 -13.31 4.10 0.87
C TRP A 196 -12.53 5.42 0.85
N GLY A 197 -12.79 6.26 1.84
CA GLY A 197 -12.09 7.53 2.05
C GLY A 197 -11.76 7.71 3.52
N GLY A 198 -10.61 8.31 3.81
CA GLY A 198 -10.12 8.43 5.18
C GLY A 198 -8.90 9.32 5.30
N ILE A 199 -8.23 9.17 6.43
CA ILE A 199 -6.95 9.82 6.74
C ILE A 199 -5.91 8.75 7.09
N GLY A 200 -4.63 9.09 6.88
CA GLY A 200 -3.53 8.21 7.25
C GLY A 200 -2.22 8.95 7.55
N TYR A 201 -1.35 8.24 8.25
CA TYR A 201 -0.05 8.68 8.73
C TYR A 201 0.95 7.52 8.60
N GLY A 202 2.23 7.79 8.40
CA GLY A 202 3.21 6.72 8.20
C GLY A 202 4.63 7.24 7.99
N MET A 203 5.22 6.90 6.84
CA MET A 203 6.53 7.42 6.42
C MET A 203 6.51 8.90 6.01
N TYR A 204 5.32 9.51 6.07
CA TYR A 204 5.04 10.88 5.68
C TYR A 204 5.02 11.78 6.91
N ASP A 205 5.51 13.01 6.77
CA ASP A 205 5.69 13.95 7.87
C ASP A 205 4.38 14.46 8.49
N SER A 206 3.25 14.35 7.77
CA SER A 206 1.94 14.76 8.28
C SER A 206 0.78 13.89 7.77
N ILE A 207 -0.40 14.11 8.38
CA ILE A 207 -1.61 13.32 8.12
C ILE A 207 -2.17 13.64 6.73
N GLY A 208 -2.22 12.64 5.86
CA GLY A 208 -2.72 12.76 4.49
C GLY A 208 -4.16 12.30 4.32
N LEU A 209 -4.81 12.79 3.27
CA LEU A 209 -6.08 12.28 2.79
C LEU A 209 -5.85 11.01 1.97
N LEU A 210 -6.64 9.98 2.27
CA LEU A 210 -6.57 8.69 1.61
C LEU A 210 -7.87 8.36 0.87
N PHE A 211 -7.73 7.79 -0.32
CA PHE A 211 -8.82 7.33 -1.15
C PHE A 211 -8.50 5.95 -1.73
N ARG A 212 -9.48 5.05 -1.68
CA ARG A 212 -9.40 3.71 -2.27
C ARG A 212 -10.67 3.41 -3.06
N SER A 213 -10.46 2.90 -4.26
CA SER A 213 -11.48 2.44 -5.19
C SER A 213 -11.19 0.98 -5.58
N LYS A 214 -12.22 0.14 -5.64
CA LYS A 214 -12.13 -1.21 -6.22
C LYS A 214 -13.21 -1.36 -7.27
N LEU A 215 -12.84 -1.46 -8.54
CA LEU A 215 -13.77 -1.70 -9.64
C LEU A 215 -13.83 -3.20 -9.94
N HIS A 216 -15.01 -3.81 -9.83
CA HIS A 216 -15.22 -5.22 -10.15
C HIS A 216 -15.41 -5.39 -11.67
N LEU A 217 -14.30 -5.59 -12.39
CA LEU A 217 -14.29 -5.81 -13.84
C LEU A 217 -15.05 -7.10 -14.20
N GLN A 218 -14.90 -8.15 -13.39
CA GLN A 218 -15.60 -9.43 -13.44
C GLN A 218 -15.81 -9.94 -12.00
N LYS A 219 -16.60 -11.00 -11.79
CA LYS A 219 -16.75 -11.62 -10.43
C LYS A 219 -15.41 -11.92 -9.76
N ASN A 220 -14.48 -12.38 -10.60
CA ASN A 220 -13.21 -12.94 -10.22
C ASN A 220 -12.05 -12.01 -10.56
N LEU A 221 -12.29 -10.81 -11.09
CA LEU A 221 -11.23 -9.86 -11.45
C LEU A 221 -11.64 -8.46 -11.03
N SER A 222 -10.81 -7.83 -10.20
CA SER A 222 -11.01 -6.44 -9.77
C SER A 222 -9.77 -5.60 -10.08
N LEU A 223 -10.01 -4.33 -10.42
CA LEU A 223 -9.00 -3.28 -10.46
C LEU A 223 -9.06 -2.52 -9.13
N ASP A 224 -8.00 -2.63 -8.35
CA ASP A 224 -7.75 -1.85 -7.15
C ASP A 224 -7.04 -0.55 -7.56
N ILE A 225 -7.51 0.59 -7.05
CA ILE A 225 -6.84 1.89 -7.16
C ILE A 225 -6.77 2.48 -5.76
N TYR A 226 -5.59 2.95 -5.39
CA TYR A 226 -5.34 3.60 -4.11
C TYR A 226 -4.58 4.91 -4.36
N SER A 227 -4.90 5.95 -3.60
CA SER A 227 -4.19 7.22 -3.66
C SER A 227 -4.13 7.95 -2.33
N ARG A 228 -3.00 8.59 -2.07
CA ARG A 228 -2.73 9.47 -0.93
C ARG A 228 -2.41 10.87 -1.44
N PHE A 229 -2.88 11.90 -0.75
CA PHE A 229 -2.56 13.30 -1.02
C PHE A 229 -2.38 14.09 0.27
N ASN A 230 -1.32 14.91 0.34
CA ASN A 230 -0.99 15.73 1.50
C ASN A 230 -0.05 16.90 1.13
N GLU A 231 0.18 17.82 2.07
CA GLU A 231 1.23 18.83 1.98
C GLU A 231 1.98 18.93 3.32
N ALA A 232 3.31 18.83 3.28
CA ALA A 232 4.20 19.02 4.42
C ALA A 232 5.31 20.03 4.06
N ALA A 233 5.55 21.04 4.89
CA ALA A 233 6.58 22.09 4.65
C ALA A 233 6.58 22.75 3.24
N ARG A 234 5.40 22.89 2.61
CA ARG A 234 5.22 23.34 1.20
C ARG A 234 5.77 22.37 0.15
N ILE A 235 5.87 21.09 0.48
CA ILE A 235 6.09 19.98 -0.43
C ILE A 235 4.80 19.17 -0.49
N TYR A 236 4.25 19.02 -1.69
CA TYR A 236 3.12 18.12 -1.91
C TYR A 236 3.60 16.67 -1.84
N GLU A 237 3.00 15.90 -0.94
CA GLU A 237 3.18 14.46 -0.90
C GLU A 237 2.02 13.80 -1.63
N TYR A 238 2.32 12.80 -2.45
CA TYR A 238 1.29 12.03 -3.10
C TYR A 238 1.74 10.60 -3.36
N THR A 239 0.76 9.72 -3.52
CA THR A 239 0.99 8.35 -3.97
C THR A 239 -0.19 7.93 -4.83
N VAL A 240 0.10 7.19 -5.90
CA VAL A 240 -0.91 6.51 -6.70
C VAL A 240 -0.45 5.07 -6.91
N ASN A 241 -1.31 4.13 -6.52
CA ASN A 241 -1.10 2.71 -6.72
C ASN A 241 -2.29 2.09 -7.45
N MET A 242 -1.99 1.14 -8.35
CA MET A 242 -2.99 0.37 -9.07
C MET A 242 -2.62 -1.11 -9.02
N GLY A 243 -3.62 -1.97 -8.87
CA GLY A 243 -3.42 -3.41 -8.85
C GLY A 243 -4.56 -4.20 -9.46
N LEU A 244 -4.26 -5.42 -9.88
CA LEU A 244 -5.27 -6.39 -10.33
C LEU A 244 -5.35 -7.52 -9.31
N THR A 245 -6.55 -7.76 -8.81
CA THR A 245 -6.86 -8.86 -7.89
C THR A 245 -7.71 -9.91 -8.60
N TYR A 246 -7.23 -11.15 -8.68
CA TYR A 246 -7.99 -12.29 -9.19
C TYR A 246 -8.48 -13.20 -8.06
N ARG A 247 -9.75 -13.64 -8.11
CA ARG A 247 -10.38 -14.55 -7.13
C ARG A 247 -10.59 -15.95 -7.71
N PHE A 248 -9.99 -16.94 -7.07
CA PHE A 248 -10.26 -18.36 -7.25
C PHE A 248 -11.33 -18.80 -6.25
N ASN A 249 -12.53 -19.10 -6.72
CA ASN A 249 -13.54 -19.78 -5.92
C ASN A 249 -13.25 -21.28 -5.94
N LYS A 250 -13.44 -21.97 -4.80
CA LYS A 250 -13.49 -23.44 -4.75
C LYS A 250 -14.93 -23.94 -4.88
#